data_AF-A0A7V4MQR8-F1
#
_entry.id   AF-A0A7V4MQR8-F1
#
_cell.length_a   1.000
_cell.length_b   1.000
_cell.length_c   1.000
_cell.angle_alpha   90.00
_cell.angle_beta   90.00
_cell.angle_gamma   90.00
#
_symmetry.space_group_name_H-M   'P 1'
#
loop_
_entity.id
_entity.type
_entity.pdbx_description
1 polymer ?
#
loop_
_entity_poly.entity_id
_entity_poly.type
_entity_poly.pdbx_seq_one_letter_code
_entity_poly.pdbx_strand_id
1 'polypeptide(L)'
;MRNLLICSFVLAAAIQANAINHYQFNITPENINQQTFAIEIKTEETDNNVNYQISFSGKGDIPLPTNFYGIVVIAREGRKISDFNVKPVYDNNKATFTISLRKDYVPYAKGRFIYKISDPSAPRETRSVFYNIPLEPFAPKVKKEEETNKEQENEEDNK
;
A
#
# COMPACT_ATOMS: atom_id res chain seq x y z
N MET A 1 -43.09 24.63 48.47
CA MET A 1 -43.67 24.32 47.14
C MET A 1 -42.50 24.18 46.17
N ARG A 2 -42.36 23.00 45.55
CA ARG A 2 -41.18 22.58 44.78
C ARG A 2 -41.48 22.81 43.29
N ASN A 3 -40.78 23.73 42.63
CA ASN A 3 -40.88 23.91 41.18
C ASN A 3 -40.12 22.79 40.47
N LEU A 4 -40.86 21.96 39.74
CA LEU A 4 -40.34 20.87 38.93
C LEU A 4 -39.85 21.44 37.60
N LEU A 5 -38.54 21.42 37.37
CA LEU A 5 -37.92 21.81 36.11
C LEU A 5 -38.08 20.65 35.12
N ILE A 6 -38.88 20.84 34.06
CA ILE A 6 -39.01 19.87 32.98
C ILE A 6 -37.85 20.12 32.00
N CYS A 7 -36.80 19.29 32.07
CA CYS A 7 -35.79 19.21 31.02
C CYS A 7 -36.38 18.47 29.82
N SER A 8 -36.82 19.20 28.80
CA SER A 8 -37.16 18.63 27.50
C SER A 8 -35.88 18.16 26.81
N PHE A 9 -35.66 16.84 26.77
CA PHE A 9 -34.66 16.24 25.90
C PHE A 9 -35.15 16.36 24.45
N VAL A 10 -34.59 17.30 23.70
CA VAL A 10 -34.71 17.29 22.24
C VAL A 10 -33.85 16.13 21.75
N LEU A 11 -34.50 15.00 21.47
CA LEU A 11 -33.88 13.85 20.80
C LEU A 11 -33.63 14.26 19.35
N ALA A 12 -32.49 14.89 19.08
CA ALA A 12 -32.05 15.13 17.72
C ALA A 12 -31.85 13.77 17.05
N ALA A 13 -32.71 13.45 16.09
CA ALA A 13 -32.54 12.29 15.21
C ALA A 13 -31.19 12.46 14.51
N ALA A 14 -30.19 11.69 14.97
CA ALA A 14 -28.93 11.57 14.28
C ALA A 14 -29.24 10.99 12.90
N ILE A 15 -29.21 11.84 11.87
CA ILE A 15 -29.14 11.40 10.49
C ILE A 15 -27.89 10.54 10.43
N GLN A 16 -28.07 9.22 10.30
CA GLN A 16 -26.97 8.30 10.06
C GLN A 16 -26.30 8.75 8.76
N ALA A 17 -25.19 9.47 8.87
CA ALA A 17 -24.29 9.65 7.76
C ALA A 17 -23.88 8.25 7.33
N ASN A 18 -24.28 7.81 6.13
CA ASN A 18 -23.87 6.54 5.58
C ASN A 18 -22.35 6.45 5.67
N ALA A 19 -21.85 5.61 6.59
CA ALA A 19 -20.43 5.42 6.79
C ALA A 19 -19.85 4.97 5.45
N ILE A 20 -18.95 5.77 4.88
CA ILE A 20 -18.27 5.40 3.65
C ILE A 20 -17.37 4.21 4.00
N ASN A 21 -17.82 3.01 3.64
CA ASN A 21 -17.17 1.75 4.00
C ASN A 21 -15.87 1.59 3.18
N HIS A 22 -14.74 1.94 3.80
CA HIS A 22 -13.41 1.76 3.24
C HIS A 22 -12.67 0.65 3.99
N TYR A 23 -12.16 -0.34 3.26
CA TYR A 23 -11.26 -1.36 3.81
C TYR A 23 -9.83 -1.02 3.44
N GLN A 24 -8.91 -1.04 4.40
CA GLN A 24 -7.51 -0.73 4.16
C GLN A 24 -6.61 -1.85 4.67
N PHE A 25 -5.71 -2.32 3.80
CA PHE A 25 -4.69 -3.31 4.10
C PHE A 25 -3.32 -2.68 3.94
N ASN A 26 -2.47 -2.79 4.96
CA ASN A 26 -1.08 -2.37 4.89
C ASN A 26 -0.24 -3.61 4.54
N ILE A 27 0.33 -3.63 3.34
CA ILE A 27 1.08 -4.77 2.83
C ILE A 27 2.53 -4.64 3.22
N THR A 28 3.06 -5.68 3.85
CA THR A 28 4.47 -5.79 4.24
C THR A 28 5.03 -7.10 3.69
N PRO A 29 6.36 -7.26 3.62
CA PRO A 29 6.96 -8.53 3.21
C PRO A 29 6.44 -9.74 4.02
N GLU A 30 6.10 -9.55 5.29
CA GLU A 30 5.65 -10.61 6.19
C GLU A 30 4.19 -11.03 5.94
N ASN A 31 3.33 -10.13 5.46
CA ASN A 31 1.89 -10.37 5.33
C ASN A 31 1.39 -10.45 3.88
N ILE A 32 2.26 -10.20 2.89
CA ILE A 32 1.90 -10.13 1.47
C ILE A 32 1.20 -11.41 0.96
N ASN A 33 1.56 -12.58 1.51
CA ASN A 33 1.00 -13.87 1.12
C ASN A 33 -0.37 -14.19 1.78
N GLN A 34 -0.78 -13.41 2.78
CA GLN A 34 -2.02 -13.60 3.54
C GLN A 34 -3.22 -12.86 2.92
N GLN A 35 -3.00 -12.17 1.80
CA GLN A 35 -4.01 -11.33 1.17
C GLN A 35 -5.01 -12.16 0.34
N THR A 36 -6.21 -11.58 0.14
CA THR A 36 -7.28 -12.15 -0.66
C THR A 36 -6.83 -12.39 -2.11
N PHE A 37 -6.07 -11.45 -2.68
CA PHE A 37 -5.42 -11.60 -3.98
C PHE A 37 -3.98 -12.04 -3.78
N ALA A 38 -3.44 -12.78 -4.76
CA ALA A 38 -2.00 -13.00 -4.82
C ALA A 38 -1.33 -11.68 -5.21
N ILE A 39 -0.37 -11.23 -4.41
CA ILE A 39 0.39 -10.01 -4.66
C ILE A 39 1.85 -10.41 -4.86
N GLU A 40 2.42 -10.02 -6.00
CA GLU A 40 3.82 -10.25 -6.35
C GLU A 40 4.48 -8.90 -6.57
N ILE A 41 5.64 -8.68 -5.94
CA ILE A 41 6.42 -7.45 -6.10
C ILE A 41 7.82 -7.85 -6.56
N LYS A 42 8.18 -7.43 -7.77
CA LYS A 42 9.54 -7.55 -8.29
C LYS A 42 10.19 -6.19 -8.30
N THR A 43 11.47 -6.15 -7.96
CA THR A 43 12.24 -4.91 -7.92
C THR A 43 13.57 -5.08 -8.62
N GLU A 44 13.94 -4.04 -9.36
CA GLU A 44 15.25 -3.94 -10.02
C GLU A 44 15.84 -2.58 -9.71
N GLU A 45 17.13 -2.57 -9.37
CA GLU A 45 17.86 -1.33 -9.12
C GLU A 45 18.65 -0.94 -10.37
N THR A 46 18.59 0.34 -10.73
CA THR A 46 19.48 0.97 -11.72
C THR A 46 20.37 1.99 -11.02
N ASP A 47 21.23 2.71 -11.74
CA ASP A 47 22.16 3.68 -11.13
C ASP A 47 21.47 4.66 -10.17
N ASN A 48 20.32 5.22 -10.58
CA ASN A 48 19.63 6.27 -9.82
C ASN A 48 18.22 5.92 -9.37
N ASN A 49 17.64 4.83 -9.87
CA ASN A 49 16.24 4.48 -9.63
C ASN A 49 16.10 3.06 -9.07
N VAL A 50 14.95 2.84 -8.43
CA VAL A 50 14.40 1.51 -8.15
C VAL A 50 13.13 1.38 -8.98
N ASN A 51 13.10 0.35 -9.83
CA ASN A 51 11.96 -0.02 -10.63
C ASN A 51 11.18 -1.10 -9.89
N TYR A 52 9.87 -0.92 -9.79
CA TYR A 52 8.94 -1.86 -9.18
C TYR A 52 7.96 -2.37 -10.23
N GLN A 53 7.75 -3.67 -10.23
CA GLN A 53 6.62 -4.32 -10.88
C GLN A 53 5.74 -4.94 -9.80
N ILE A 54 4.60 -4.33 -9.54
CA ILE A 54 3.64 -4.76 -8.52
C ILE A 54 2.46 -5.40 -9.23
N SER A 55 2.22 -6.68 -8.98
CA SER A 55 1.17 -7.44 -9.62
C SER A 55 0.14 -7.92 -8.62
N PHE A 56 -1.13 -7.84 -9.00
CA PHE A 56 -2.25 -8.46 -8.31
C PHE A 56 -2.85 -9.52 -9.23
N SER A 57 -3.10 -10.73 -8.72
CA SER A 57 -3.83 -11.76 -9.46
C SER A 57 -4.87 -12.44 -8.58
N GLY A 58 -5.92 -12.97 -9.23
CA GLY A 58 -6.92 -13.79 -8.53
C GLY A 58 -6.29 -14.98 -7.80
N LYS A 59 -6.93 -15.42 -6.71
CA LYS A 59 -6.50 -16.56 -5.89
C LYS A 59 -7.69 -17.51 -5.70
N GLY A 60 -7.55 -18.75 -6.15
CA GLY A 60 -8.67 -19.69 -6.20
C GLY A 60 -9.80 -19.16 -7.09
N ASP A 61 -11.04 -19.22 -6.59
CA ASP A 61 -12.24 -18.81 -7.32
C ASP A 61 -12.53 -17.29 -7.25
N ILE A 62 -11.66 -16.50 -6.63
CA ILE A 62 -11.85 -15.05 -6.49
C ILE A 62 -11.17 -14.34 -7.67
N PRO A 63 -11.92 -13.85 -8.68
CA PRO A 63 -11.35 -13.12 -9.81
C PRO A 63 -10.87 -11.74 -9.38
N LEU A 64 -9.87 -11.21 -10.10
CA LEU A 64 -9.39 -9.86 -9.91
C LEU A 64 -10.38 -8.85 -10.52
N PRO A 65 -10.81 -7.84 -9.76
CA PRO A 65 -11.61 -6.73 -10.29
C PRO A 65 -10.91 -5.98 -11.43
N THR A 66 -11.66 -5.59 -12.47
CA THR A 66 -11.16 -4.85 -13.64
C THR A 66 -11.03 -3.34 -13.41
N ASN A 67 -11.42 -2.85 -12.23
CA ASN A 67 -11.44 -1.44 -11.84
C ASN A 67 -10.33 -1.09 -10.83
N PHE A 68 -9.23 -1.84 -10.85
CA PHE A 68 -8.03 -1.53 -10.08
C PHE A 68 -7.34 -0.26 -10.61
N TYR A 69 -6.89 0.60 -9.70
CA TYR A 69 -6.07 1.78 -10.01
C TYR A 69 -5.00 1.99 -8.94
N GLY A 70 -3.84 2.53 -9.34
CA GLY A 70 -2.71 2.78 -8.45
C GLY A 70 -2.44 4.27 -8.30
N ILE A 71 -2.03 4.69 -7.11
CA ILE A 71 -1.48 6.01 -6.84
C ILE A 71 -0.20 5.81 -6.05
N VAL A 72 0.91 6.38 -6.49
CA VAL A 72 2.13 6.46 -5.69
C VAL A 72 2.16 7.83 -5.02
N VAL A 73 2.35 7.83 -3.71
CA VAL A 73 2.46 9.05 -2.90
C VAL A 73 3.85 9.09 -2.27
N ILE A 74 4.54 10.21 -2.43
CA ILE A 74 5.82 10.50 -1.79
C ILE A 74 5.56 11.54 -0.70
N ALA A 75 5.79 11.18 0.56
CA ALA A 75 5.56 12.07 1.69
C ALA A 75 6.67 11.96 2.73
N ARG A 76 7.17 13.12 3.17
CA ARG A 76 8.22 13.23 4.19
C ARG A 76 7.70 14.10 5.33
N GLU A 77 7.89 13.66 6.56
CA GLU A 77 7.49 14.40 7.78
C GLU A 77 6.01 14.84 7.75
N GLY A 78 5.14 13.96 7.24
CA GLY A 78 3.69 14.23 7.14
C GLY A 78 3.29 15.18 6.01
N ARG A 79 4.23 15.70 5.21
CA ARG A 79 3.95 16.56 4.06
C ARG A 79 4.08 15.77 2.76
N LYS A 80 3.05 15.86 1.90
CA LYS A 80 3.10 15.30 0.55
C LYS A 80 4.07 16.12 -0.29
N ILE A 81 5.10 15.48 -0.82
CA ILE A 81 6.07 16.07 -1.76
C ILE A 81 5.48 15.98 -3.17
N SER A 82 5.00 14.80 -3.55
CA SER A 82 4.41 14.54 -4.86
C SER A 82 3.53 13.29 -4.83
N ASP A 83 2.70 13.16 -5.86
CA ASP A 83 1.94 11.95 -6.16
C ASP A 83 1.71 11.80 -7.65
N PHE A 84 1.57 10.55 -8.11
CA PHE A 84 1.25 10.25 -9.49
C PHE A 84 0.39 8.99 -9.61
N ASN A 85 -0.49 9.00 -10.61
CA ASN A 85 -1.34 7.86 -10.91
C ASN A 85 -0.56 6.81 -11.70
N VAL A 86 -0.85 5.54 -11.44
CA VAL A 86 -0.27 4.40 -12.14
C VAL A 86 -1.42 3.55 -12.64
N LYS A 87 -1.52 3.41 -13.96
CA LYS A 87 -2.51 2.54 -14.59
C LYS A 87 -1.96 1.12 -14.65
N PRO A 88 -2.77 0.09 -14.35
CA PRO A 88 -2.36 -1.28 -14.55
C PRO A 88 -2.37 -1.64 -16.04
N VAL A 89 -1.51 -2.58 -16.41
CA VAL A 89 -1.69 -3.41 -17.60
C VAL A 89 -2.40 -4.69 -17.15
N TYR A 90 -3.53 -4.99 -17.78
CA TYR A 90 -4.28 -6.21 -17.52
C TYR A 90 -3.87 -7.31 -18.50
N ASP A 91 -3.58 -8.49 -17.96
CA ASP A 91 -3.33 -9.71 -18.72
C ASP A 91 -3.86 -10.89 -17.91
N ASN A 92 -4.71 -11.75 -18.50
CA ASN A 92 -5.17 -13.01 -17.92
C ASN A 92 -5.43 -13.00 -16.38
N ASN A 93 -6.42 -12.22 -15.92
CA ASN A 93 -6.79 -12.09 -14.49
C ASN A 93 -5.67 -11.55 -13.57
N LYS A 94 -4.69 -10.84 -14.15
CA LYS A 94 -3.58 -10.17 -13.48
C LYS A 94 -3.59 -8.69 -13.83
N ALA A 95 -3.41 -7.82 -12.84
CA ALA A 95 -3.18 -6.40 -13.02
C ALA A 95 -1.74 -6.08 -12.60
N THR A 96 -0.96 -5.53 -13.52
CA THR A 96 0.47 -5.22 -13.30
C THR A 96 0.70 -3.72 -13.34
N PHE A 97 1.29 -3.19 -12.27
CA PHE A 97 1.66 -1.78 -12.13
C PHE A 97 3.17 -1.64 -12.20
N THR A 98 3.65 -0.79 -13.11
CA THR A 98 5.07 -0.48 -13.25
C THR A 98 5.35 0.91 -12.69
N ILE A 99 6.30 0.99 -11.77
CA ILE A 99 6.67 2.22 -11.06
C ILE A 99 8.19 2.37 -11.16
N SER A 100 8.68 3.56 -11.47
CA SER A 100 10.09 3.90 -11.37
C SER A 100 10.25 5.07 -10.41
N LEU A 101 11.10 4.91 -9.39
CA LEU A 101 11.33 5.91 -8.37
C LEU A 101 12.81 6.18 -8.21
N ARG A 102 13.18 7.45 -8.07
CA ARG A 102 14.54 7.81 -7.65
C ARG A 102 14.82 7.23 -6.27
N LYS A 103 16.04 6.73 -6.06
CA LYS A 103 16.46 6.07 -4.81
C LYS A 103 16.22 6.93 -3.56
N ASP A 104 16.42 8.24 -3.66
CA ASP A 104 16.20 9.21 -2.57
C ASP A 104 14.72 9.37 -2.18
N TYR A 105 13.78 8.98 -3.04
CA TYR A 105 12.34 9.01 -2.75
C TYR A 105 11.80 7.70 -2.19
N VAL A 106 12.53 6.58 -2.34
CA VAL A 106 12.07 5.24 -1.93
C VAL A 106 11.67 5.18 -0.44
N PRO A 107 12.45 5.73 0.53
CA PRO A 107 12.08 5.71 1.96
C PRO A 107 10.77 6.44 2.29
N TYR A 108 10.32 7.33 1.38
CA TYR A 108 9.16 8.18 1.57
C TYR A 108 7.97 7.75 0.70
N ALA A 109 8.13 6.71 -0.11
CA ALA A 109 7.18 6.33 -1.13
C ALA A 109 6.23 5.22 -0.66
N LYS A 110 4.95 5.41 -0.97
CA LYS A 110 3.89 4.42 -0.72
C LYS A 110 3.02 4.26 -1.96
N GLY A 111 2.92 3.03 -2.45
CA GLY A 111 1.90 2.64 -3.42
C GLY A 111 0.55 2.46 -2.74
N ARG A 112 -0.51 3.00 -3.33
CA ARG A 112 -1.89 2.82 -2.89
C ARG A 112 -2.69 2.28 -4.07
N PHE A 113 -3.03 1.00 -4.01
CA PHE A 113 -3.77 0.29 -5.05
C PHE A 113 -5.20 0.08 -4.61
N ILE A 114 -6.15 0.44 -5.44
CA ILE A 114 -7.53 0.63 -5.03
C ILE A 114 -8.45 -0.01 -6.05
N TYR A 115 -9.48 -0.70 -5.55
CA TYR A 115 -10.63 -1.07 -6.36
C TYR A 115 -11.92 -0.77 -5.60
N LYS A 116 -13.01 -0.65 -6.36
CA LYS A 116 -14.33 -0.35 -5.82
C LYS A 116 -15.21 -1.59 -5.92
N ILE A 117 -15.93 -1.87 -4.83
CA ILE A 117 -16.98 -2.87 -4.77
C ILE A 117 -18.29 -2.11 -4.84
N SER A 118 -19.06 -2.35 -5.90
CA SER A 118 -20.43 -1.86 -6.00
C SER A 118 -21.35 -2.97 -5.57
N ASP A 119 -22.24 -2.72 -4.61
CA ASP A 119 -23.31 -3.66 -4.29
C ASP A 119 -24.36 -3.64 -5.42
N PRO A 120 -24.60 -4.77 -6.11
CA PRO A 120 -25.62 -4.85 -7.15
C PRO A 120 -27.04 -4.54 -6.64
N SER A 121 -27.29 -4.83 -5.36
CA SER A 121 -28.60 -4.66 -4.70
C SER A 121 -28.79 -3.24 -4.14
N ALA A 122 -27.69 -2.51 -3.94
CA ALA A 122 -27.68 -1.14 -3.47
C ALA A 122 -26.63 -0.30 -4.24
N PRO A 123 -26.90 0.12 -5.48
CA PRO A 123 -25.91 0.75 -6.37
C PRO A 123 -25.29 2.05 -5.83
N ARG A 124 -25.91 2.67 -4.82
CA ARG A 124 -25.40 3.87 -4.14
C ARG A 124 -24.41 3.56 -3.01
N GLU A 125 -24.28 2.29 -2.62
CA GLU A 125 -23.31 1.83 -1.64
C GLU A 125 -22.06 1.34 -2.36
N THR A 126 -21.12 2.25 -2.57
CA THR A 126 -19.79 1.90 -3.07
C THR A 126 -18.83 1.73 -1.90
N ARG A 127 -18.21 0.56 -1.79
CA ARG A 127 -17.11 0.30 -0.85
C ARG A 127 -15.80 0.40 -1.62
N SER A 128 -14.76 0.95 -1.00
CA SER A 128 -13.42 0.97 -1.61
C SER A 128 -12.47 0.13 -0.79
N VAL A 129 -11.65 -0.66 -1.47
CA VAL A 129 -10.61 -1.47 -0.85
C VAL A 129 -9.26 -0.90 -1.25
N PHE A 130 -8.41 -0.64 -0.28
CA PHE A 130 -7.09 -0.05 -0.44
C PHE A 130 -6.01 -1.03 -0.01
N TYR A 131 -5.05 -1.29 -0.89
CA TYR A 131 -3.77 -1.92 -0.57
C TYR A 131 -2.70 -0.84 -0.50
N ASN A 132 -2.28 -0.51 0.71
CA ASN A 132 -1.20 0.43 0.99
C ASN A 132 0.12 -0.34 1.09
N ILE A 133 1.05 -0.08 0.20
CA ILE A 133 2.34 -0.78 0.09
C ILE A 133 3.47 0.25 0.29
N PRO A 134 4.12 0.32 1.47
CA PRO A 134 5.41 1.03 1.58
C PRO A 134 6.41 0.38 0.63
N LEU A 135 7.10 1.17 -0.19
CA LEU A 135 7.93 0.63 -1.27
C LEU A 135 9.37 0.31 -0.83
N GLU A 136 9.86 0.95 0.23
CA GLU A 136 11.20 0.73 0.78
C GLU A 136 11.46 -0.73 1.21
N PRO A 137 10.59 -1.41 1.98
CA PRO A 137 10.88 -2.78 2.43
C PRO A 137 11.03 -3.81 1.31
N PHE A 138 10.53 -3.49 0.11
CA PHE A 138 10.62 -4.34 -1.08
C PHE A 138 11.79 -3.97 -1.99
N ALA A 139 12.48 -2.85 -1.75
CA ALA A 139 13.64 -2.48 -2.54
C ALA A 139 14.78 -3.51 -2.36
N PRO A 140 15.65 -3.69 -3.38
CA PRO A 140 16.83 -4.53 -3.23
C PRO A 140 17.65 -4.07 -2.02
N LYS A 141 17.96 -5.00 -1.12
CA LYS A 141 18.88 -4.71 -0.02
C LYS A 141 20.28 -4.82 -0.59
N VAL A 142 21.04 -3.72 -0.56
CA VAL A 142 22.49 -3.79 -0.75
C VAL A 142 23.01 -4.74 0.32
N LYS A 143 23.48 -5.92 -0.09
CA LYS A 143 24.23 -6.78 0.80
C LYS A 143 25.51 -6.03 1.16
N LYS A 144 25.57 -5.46 2.37
CA LYS A 144 26.86 -5.16 3.00
C LYS A 144 27.45 -6.50 3.43
N GLU A 145 27.96 -7.28 2.48
CA GLU A 145 28.80 -8.44 2.77
C GLU A 145 30.16 -7.90 3.27
N GLU A 146 30.37 -7.99 4.58
CA GLU A 146 31.63 -8.41 5.22
C GLU A 146 32.96 -8.03 4.53
N GLU A 147 33.30 -6.75 4.40
CA GLU A 147 34.69 -6.33 4.12
C GLU A 147 35.50 -5.93 5.37
N THR A 148 34.90 -5.92 6.56
CA THR A 148 35.63 -5.50 7.79
C THR A 148 36.35 -6.64 8.52
N ASN A 149 36.15 -7.91 8.15
CA ASN A 149 36.75 -9.05 8.88
C ASN A 149 37.90 -9.77 8.15
N LYS A 150 38.35 -9.30 6.98
CA LYS A 150 39.53 -9.88 6.29
C LYS A 150 40.81 -9.03 6.35
N GLU A 151 40.74 -7.79 6.83
CA GLU A 151 41.95 -6.98 7.08
C GLU A 151 42.56 -7.20 8.47
N GLN A 152 41.85 -7.82 9.42
CA GLN A 152 42.42 -8.13 10.75
C GLN A 152 43.11 -9.50 10.85
N GLU A 153 42.91 -10.43 9.90
CA GLU A 153 43.60 -11.74 9.92
C GLU A 153 44.97 -11.71 9.21
N ASN A 154 45.29 -10.66 8.45
CA ASN A 154 46.58 -10.56 7.73
C ASN A 154 47.68 -9.75 8.45
N GLU A 155 47.38 -9.14 9.60
CA GLU A 155 48.39 -8.41 10.41
C GLU A 155 48.98 -9.23 11.58
N GLU A 156 48.37 -10.34 11.98
CA GLU A 156 48.93 -11.20 13.05
C GLU A 156 49.93 -12.26 12.55
N ASP A 157 49.97 -12.58 11.26
CA ASP A 157 50.90 -13.56 10.69
C ASP A 157 52.24 -12.95 10.20
N ASN A 158 52.49 -11.65 10.46
CA ASN A 158 53.71 -10.95 10.04
C ASN A 158 54.48 -10.29 11.20
N LYS A 159 54.34 -10.79 12.43
CA LYS A 159 55.17 -10.37 13.58
C LYS A 159 55.90 -11.52 14.25
#